data_AF-A0A550C5J5-F1
#
_entry.id   AF-A0A550C5J5-F1
#
_cell.length_a   1.000
_cell.length_b   1.000
_cell.length_c   1.000
_cell.angle_alpha   90.00
_cell.angle_beta   90.00
_cell.angle_gamma   90.00
#
_symmetry.space_group_name_H-M   'P 1'
#
loop_
_entity.id
_entity.type
_entity.pdbx_description
1 polymer ?
#
loop_
_entity_poly.entity_id
_entity_poly.type
_entity_poly.pdbx_seq_one_letter_code
_entity_poly.pdbx_strand_id
1 'polypeptide(L)'
;MSSLLNKLFKKGTQCEVAIVQYERDDYSVGHEEQLHWAVVAVVSKDESEIKAAVWQIMDRHYSDGRPSEWSLSHVPTMPLNKTMKCLGGVIIGVMERKDIDSANKLIHDLAQPKPKFPGWNCRDWVVEVIKDILSPWGWADARITTQHSLLPSLRLASQASANARQQHKRSLPHIVALELPA
;
A
#
# COMPACT_ATOMS: atom_id res chain seq x y z
N MET A 1 -42.87 -7.21 -11.35
CA MET A 1 -42.15 -6.98 -10.08
C MET A 1 -40.81 -7.74 -10.10
N SER A 2 -39.79 -7.21 -10.77
CA SER A 2 -38.45 -7.83 -10.79
C SER A 2 -37.35 -6.80 -11.09
N SER A 3 -37.21 -5.78 -10.23
CA SER A 3 -36.07 -4.84 -10.32
C SER A 3 -35.36 -4.59 -9.00
N LEU A 4 -35.74 -5.30 -7.93
CA LEU A 4 -35.13 -5.17 -6.60
C LEU A 4 -34.11 -6.27 -6.27
N LEU A 5 -34.06 -7.36 -7.04
CA LEU A 5 -33.12 -8.47 -6.80
C LEU A 5 -31.75 -8.29 -7.48
N ASN A 6 -31.61 -7.35 -8.43
CA ASN A 6 -30.33 -7.08 -9.10
C ASN A 6 -29.49 -5.97 -8.44
N LYS A 7 -29.96 -5.39 -7.32
CA LYS A 7 -29.18 -4.42 -6.51
C LYS A 7 -28.49 -5.06 -5.29
N LEU A 8 -28.52 -6.39 -5.19
CA LEU A 8 -27.80 -7.17 -4.17
C LEU A 8 -26.49 -7.79 -4.68
N PHE A 9 -25.95 -7.34 -5.83
CA PHE A 9 -24.67 -7.83 -6.34
C PHE A 9 -23.48 -7.16 -5.63
N LYS A 10 -22.77 -7.99 -4.85
CA LYS A 10 -21.33 -7.91 -4.49
C LYS A 10 -20.86 -6.89 -3.45
N LYS A 11 -21.53 -6.78 -2.31
CA LYS A 11 -20.80 -6.38 -1.09
C LYS A 11 -19.93 -7.56 -0.64
N GLY A 12 -18.69 -7.65 -1.14
CA GLY A 12 -17.72 -8.65 -0.65
C GLY A 12 -16.91 -9.44 -1.68
N THR A 13 -16.94 -9.12 -2.98
CA THR A 13 -16.02 -9.78 -3.94
C THR A 13 -14.85 -8.91 -4.36
N GLN A 14 -14.95 -7.59 -4.23
CA GLN A 14 -13.85 -6.67 -4.53
C GLN A 14 -13.14 -6.21 -3.26
N CYS A 15 -11.87 -5.82 -3.42
CA CYS A 15 -11.06 -5.16 -2.41
C CYS A 15 -10.36 -3.94 -3.01
N GLU A 16 -10.15 -2.93 -2.17
CA GLU A 16 -9.34 -1.77 -2.50
C GLU A 16 -7.87 -2.17 -2.55
N VAL A 17 -7.16 -1.74 -3.59
CA VAL A 17 -5.71 -1.83 -3.69
C VAL A 17 -5.14 -0.50 -3.28
N ALA A 18 -4.20 -0.48 -2.34
CA ALA A 18 -3.65 0.74 -1.79
C ALA A 18 -2.14 0.68 -1.60
N ILE A 19 -1.50 1.84 -1.56
CA ILE A 19 -0.13 2.00 -1.06
C ILE A 19 -0.20 2.52 0.36
N VAL A 20 0.37 1.78 1.30
CA VAL A 20 0.42 2.13 2.72
C VAL A 20 1.85 2.49 3.11
N GLN A 21 1.99 3.49 3.97
CA GLN A 21 3.29 3.99 4.41
C GLN A 21 3.49 3.85 5.92
N TYR A 22 4.74 3.64 6.32
CA TYR A 22 5.16 3.43 7.69
C TYR A 22 6.34 4.34 8.06
N GLU A 23 6.31 4.86 9.28
CA GLU A 23 7.43 5.60 9.88
C GLU A 23 8.72 4.79 9.82
N ARG A 24 9.82 5.48 9.53
CA ARG A 24 11.18 4.99 9.78
C ARG A 24 11.68 5.59 11.09
N ASP A 25 12.77 5.07 11.62
CA ASP A 25 13.30 5.56 12.89
C ASP A 25 13.64 7.06 12.86
N ASP A 26 14.05 7.57 11.68
CA ASP A 26 14.43 8.98 11.49
C ASP A 26 13.36 9.83 10.78
N TYR A 27 12.25 9.24 10.32
CA TYR A 27 11.28 9.92 9.46
C TYR A 27 9.82 9.63 9.84
N SER A 28 9.02 10.71 9.86
CA SER A 28 7.58 10.70 10.17
C SER A 28 6.82 11.66 9.22
N VAL A 29 5.63 12.11 9.62
CA VAL A 29 4.77 13.05 8.88
C VAL A 29 5.57 14.28 8.43
N GLY A 30 5.37 14.68 7.17
CA GLY A 30 6.12 15.76 6.52
C GLY A 30 7.37 15.28 5.76
N HIS A 31 7.70 13.99 5.84
CA HIS A 31 8.81 13.34 5.14
C HIS A 31 8.35 12.07 4.40
N GLU A 32 7.14 12.10 3.81
CA GLU A 32 6.51 10.94 3.14
C GLU A 32 7.39 10.31 2.06
N GLU A 33 8.20 11.12 1.38
CA GLU A 33 9.20 10.68 0.40
C GLU A 33 10.40 9.92 1.00
N GLN A 34 10.51 9.83 2.33
CA GLN A 34 11.53 9.03 3.04
C GLN A 34 10.94 7.79 3.71
N LEU A 35 9.61 7.70 3.83
CA LEU A 35 8.93 6.62 4.53
C LEU A 35 9.04 5.27 3.81
N HIS A 36 8.78 4.20 4.56
CA HIS A 36 8.67 2.85 4.01
C HIS A 36 7.29 2.64 3.39
N TRP A 37 7.22 2.15 2.15
CA TRP A 37 5.95 1.90 1.46
C TRP A 37 5.72 0.41 1.23
N ALA A 38 4.45 0.01 1.25
CA ALA A 38 4.00 -1.34 0.97
C ALA A 38 2.77 -1.30 0.05
N VAL A 39 2.64 -2.30 -0.82
CA VAL A 39 1.41 -2.56 -1.58
C VAL A 39 0.48 -3.38 -0.71
N VAL A 40 -0.80 -3.00 -0.65
CA VAL A 40 -1.80 -3.74 0.13
C VAL A 40 -3.09 -3.96 -0.65
N ALA A 41 -3.75 -5.09 -0.40
CA ALA A 41 -5.13 -5.33 -0.82
C ALA A 41 -6.01 -5.42 0.44
N VAL A 42 -6.97 -4.51 0.58
CA VAL A 42 -7.81 -4.37 1.79
C VAL A 42 -8.85 -5.49 1.84
N VAL A 43 -8.58 -6.50 2.68
CA VAL A 43 -9.43 -7.68 2.85
C VAL A 43 -10.63 -7.36 3.75
N SER A 44 -10.48 -6.55 4.79
CA SER A 44 -11.62 -6.09 5.57
C SER A 44 -11.34 -4.74 6.21
N LYS A 45 -12.40 -3.97 6.42
CA LYS A 45 -12.34 -2.66 7.07
C LYS A 45 -13.57 -2.50 7.94
N ASP A 46 -13.35 -2.31 9.23
CA ASP A 46 -14.35 -1.88 10.19
C ASP A 46 -13.88 -0.60 10.90
N GLU A 47 -14.65 -0.12 11.87
CA GLU A 47 -14.37 1.14 12.58
C GLU A 47 -13.07 1.10 13.41
N SER A 48 -12.57 -0.10 13.72
CA SER A 48 -11.44 -0.31 14.62
C SER A 48 -10.20 -0.85 13.92
N GLU A 49 -10.37 -1.54 12.78
CA GLU A 49 -9.31 -2.32 12.17
C GLU A 49 -9.44 -2.36 10.64
N ILE A 50 -8.29 -2.29 9.98
CA ILE A 50 -8.15 -2.56 8.55
C ILE A 50 -7.24 -3.78 8.42
N LYS A 51 -7.74 -4.88 7.86
CA LYS A 51 -6.95 -6.06 7.53
C LYS A 51 -6.65 -6.07 6.05
N ALA A 52 -5.39 -6.35 5.69
CA ALA A 52 -4.97 -6.40 4.31
C ALA A 52 -4.00 -7.56 4.03
N ALA A 53 -4.00 -8.05 2.80
CA ALA A 53 -2.84 -8.73 2.24
C ALA A 53 -1.77 -7.67 1.99
N VAL A 54 -0.52 -7.95 2.36
CA VAL A 54 0.56 -6.95 2.33
C VAL A 54 1.75 -7.52 1.58
N TRP A 55 2.23 -6.79 0.58
CA TRP A 55 3.50 -7.02 -0.11
C TRP A 55 4.45 -5.86 0.14
N GLN A 56 5.67 -6.18 0.55
CA GLN A 56 6.69 -5.18 0.82
C GLN A 56 8.09 -5.76 0.60
N ILE A 57 9.04 -4.88 0.31
CA ILE A 57 10.44 -5.22 0.29
C ILE A 57 11.19 -4.48 1.39
N MET A 58 12.13 -5.15 2.03
CA MET A 58 12.95 -4.55 3.09
C MET A 58 14.42 -4.83 2.81
N ASP A 59 15.25 -3.81 3.01
CA ASP A 59 16.70 -3.98 3.08
C ASP A 59 17.08 -4.42 4.49
N ARG A 60 17.64 -5.63 4.61
CA ARG A 60 18.05 -6.23 5.88
C ARG A 60 19.22 -5.52 6.54
N HIS A 61 19.99 -4.74 5.77
CA HIS A 61 21.23 -4.10 6.22
C HIS A 61 21.13 -2.57 6.27
N TYR A 62 19.92 -2.02 6.16
CA TYR A 62 19.68 -0.58 6.08
C TYR A 62 20.43 0.24 7.17
N SER A 63 20.60 -0.31 8.37
CA SER A 63 21.15 0.38 9.54
C SER A 63 22.61 0.08 9.88
N ASP A 64 23.28 -0.84 9.17
CA ASP A 64 24.60 -1.33 9.60
C ASP A 64 25.74 -1.18 8.57
N GLY A 65 25.45 -0.57 7.43
CA GLY A 65 26.46 -0.20 6.42
C GLY A 65 26.95 -1.36 5.56
N ARG A 66 26.40 -2.57 5.73
CA ARG A 66 26.67 -3.69 4.82
C ARG A 66 25.96 -3.49 3.48
N PRO A 67 26.40 -4.17 2.40
CA PRO A 67 25.69 -4.13 1.13
C PRO A 67 24.22 -4.50 1.32
N SER A 68 23.33 -3.74 0.67
CA SER A 68 21.89 -3.96 0.77
C SER A 68 21.52 -5.40 0.42
N GLU A 69 20.77 -6.04 1.30
CA GLU A 69 20.17 -7.35 1.06
C GLU A 69 18.67 -7.20 1.10
N TRP A 70 18.08 -7.08 -0.09
CA TRP A 70 16.65 -6.89 -0.23
C TRP A 70 15.91 -8.22 -0.16
N SER A 71 14.82 -8.25 0.60
CA SER A 71 13.93 -9.40 0.67
C SER A 71 12.49 -8.99 0.41
N LEU A 72 11.79 -9.76 -0.41
CA LEU A 72 10.35 -9.66 -0.62
C LEU A 72 9.62 -10.42 0.49
N SER A 73 8.61 -9.79 1.07
CA SER A 73 7.72 -10.38 2.05
C SER A 73 6.27 -10.22 1.62
N HIS A 74 5.50 -11.29 1.76
CA HIS A 74 4.05 -11.29 1.62
C HIS A 74 3.40 -11.82 2.89
N VAL A 75 2.43 -11.08 3.42
CA VAL A 75 1.57 -11.53 4.52
C VAL A 75 0.13 -11.56 4.03
N PRO A 76 -0.51 -12.75 3.93
CA PRO A 76 -1.84 -12.87 3.31
C PRO A 76 -2.95 -12.09 4.01
N THR A 77 -2.83 -11.88 5.33
CA THR A 77 -3.76 -11.05 6.09
C THR A 77 -3.07 -10.51 7.34
N MET A 78 -3.05 -9.19 7.49
CA MET A 78 -2.50 -8.51 8.66
C MET A 78 -3.27 -7.23 8.97
N PRO A 79 -3.55 -6.95 10.25
CA PRO A 79 -4.05 -5.64 10.68
C PRO A 79 -3.01 -4.54 10.41
N LEU A 80 -3.42 -3.47 9.71
CA LEU A 80 -2.54 -2.33 9.42
C LEU A 80 -2.19 -1.52 10.67
N ASN A 81 -3.05 -1.55 11.69
CA ASN A 81 -2.84 -0.91 12.99
C ASN A 81 -2.01 -1.75 13.97
N LYS A 82 -1.44 -2.90 13.54
CA LYS A 82 -0.57 -3.76 14.37
C LYS A 82 0.64 -3.02 14.95
N THR A 83 1.08 -1.96 14.28
CA THR A 83 2.16 -1.06 14.74
C THR A 83 1.67 0.37 14.83
N MET A 84 2.24 1.12 15.79
CA MET A 84 2.03 2.57 15.89
C MET A 84 2.65 3.32 14.71
N LYS A 85 3.59 2.71 13.97
CA LYS A 85 4.30 3.33 12.84
C LYS A 85 3.47 3.49 11.57
N CYS A 86 2.30 2.87 11.47
CA CYS A 86 1.46 2.96 10.27
C CYS A 86 0.85 4.36 10.13
N LEU A 87 1.10 5.02 9.01
CA LEU A 87 0.63 6.38 8.70
C LEU A 87 -0.42 6.36 7.58
N GLY A 88 -1.16 5.26 7.45
CA GLY A 88 -2.22 5.15 6.47
C GLY A 88 -1.71 4.98 5.05
N GLY A 89 -2.57 5.28 4.07
CA GLY A 89 -2.26 5.03 2.68
C GLY A 89 -3.23 5.65 1.68
N VAL A 90 -3.04 5.33 0.41
CA VAL A 90 -3.82 5.84 -0.70
C VAL A 90 -4.35 4.70 -1.57
N ILE A 91 -5.65 4.73 -1.91
CA ILE A 91 -6.29 3.76 -2.82
C ILE A 91 -5.83 4.06 -4.24
N ILE A 92 -5.16 3.10 -4.86
CA ILE A 92 -4.66 3.19 -6.23
C ILE A 92 -5.53 2.45 -7.24
N GLY A 93 -6.45 1.60 -6.77
CA GLY A 93 -7.37 0.86 -7.63
C GLY A 93 -8.19 -0.17 -6.86
N VAL A 94 -8.74 -1.12 -7.60
CA VAL A 94 -9.59 -2.19 -7.06
C VAL A 94 -9.26 -3.52 -7.76
N MET A 95 -9.39 -4.63 -7.04
CA MET A 95 -9.28 -5.97 -7.61
C MET A 95 -10.36 -6.89 -7.04
N GLU A 96 -10.67 -8.00 -7.71
CA GLU A 96 -11.50 -9.03 -7.08
C GLU A 96 -10.65 -9.79 -6.05
N ARG A 97 -11.23 -10.20 -4.93
CA ARG A 97 -10.55 -10.92 -3.84
C ARG A 97 -9.94 -12.24 -4.30
N LYS A 98 -10.60 -12.91 -5.24
CA LYS A 98 -10.08 -14.14 -5.86
C LYS A 98 -8.77 -13.91 -6.62
N ASP A 99 -8.47 -12.66 -6.99
CA ASP A 99 -7.28 -12.29 -7.75
C ASP A 99 -6.08 -12.01 -6.83
N ILE A 100 -6.24 -11.95 -5.51
CA ILE A 100 -5.14 -11.72 -4.55
C ILE A 100 -4.05 -12.79 -4.68
N ASP A 101 -4.42 -14.06 -4.83
CA ASP A 101 -3.44 -15.14 -5.01
C ASP A 101 -2.71 -15.03 -6.36
N SER A 102 -3.42 -14.57 -7.39
CA SER A 102 -2.82 -14.30 -8.71
C SER A 102 -1.85 -13.12 -8.64
N ALA A 103 -2.23 -12.04 -7.96
CA ALA A 103 -1.37 -10.90 -7.70
C ALA A 103 -0.11 -11.32 -6.91
N ASN A 104 -0.27 -12.14 -5.87
CA ASN A 104 0.86 -12.66 -5.10
C ASN A 104 1.83 -13.46 -5.99
N LYS A 105 1.31 -14.36 -6.85
CA LYS A 105 2.13 -15.12 -7.78
C LYS A 105 2.87 -14.20 -8.76
N LEU A 106 2.18 -13.24 -9.38
CA LEU A 106 2.78 -12.30 -10.33
C LEU A 106 3.87 -11.45 -9.67
N ILE A 107 3.61 -10.90 -8.48
CA ILE A 107 4.59 -10.10 -7.74
C ILE A 107 5.81 -10.95 -7.38
N HIS A 108 5.59 -12.18 -6.92
CA HIS A 108 6.68 -13.10 -6.60
C HIS A 108 7.50 -13.48 -7.83
N ASP A 109 6.87 -13.73 -8.98
CA ASP A 109 7.57 -14.20 -10.17
C ASP A 109 8.27 -13.06 -10.93
N LEU A 110 7.73 -11.85 -10.90
CA LEU A 110 8.15 -10.74 -11.77
C LEU A 110 8.77 -9.55 -11.04
N ALA A 111 8.49 -9.34 -9.75
CA ALA A 111 8.92 -8.17 -8.99
C ALA A 111 9.88 -8.54 -7.84
N GLN A 112 10.82 -9.47 -8.09
CA GLN A 112 11.90 -9.72 -7.14
C GLN A 112 12.76 -8.46 -6.96
N PRO A 113 13.11 -8.07 -5.72
CA PRO A 113 13.80 -6.82 -5.47
C PRO A 113 15.23 -6.89 -6.00
N LYS A 114 15.49 -6.11 -7.06
CA LYS A 114 16.80 -6.02 -7.69
C LYS A 114 17.11 -4.54 -7.90
N PRO A 115 18.07 -3.96 -7.15
CA PRO A 115 18.47 -2.57 -7.35
C PRO A 115 18.90 -2.32 -8.80
N LYS A 116 18.31 -1.29 -9.43
CA LYS A 116 18.54 -0.95 -10.84
C LYS A 116 19.43 0.27 -11.04
N PHE A 117 19.55 1.11 -10.01
CA PHE A 117 20.34 2.34 -10.03
C PHE A 117 20.76 2.72 -8.59
N PRO A 118 21.80 3.57 -8.43
CA PRO A 118 22.19 4.08 -7.11
C PRO A 118 21.03 4.81 -6.42
N GLY A 119 20.71 4.43 -5.19
CA GLY A 119 19.60 5.02 -4.41
C GLY A 119 18.23 4.37 -4.62
N TRP A 120 18.14 3.30 -5.43
CA TRP A 120 16.93 2.49 -5.55
C TRP A 120 16.47 1.99 -4.17
N ASN A 121 15.18 2.09 -3.90
CA ASN A 121 14.59 1.80 -2.60
C ASN A 121 13.20 1.16 -2.70
N CYS A 122 12.57 0.89 -1.55
CA CYS A 122 11.25 0.27 -1.46
C CYS A 122 10.14 1.01 -2.24
N ARG A 123 10.24 2.33 -2.38
CA ARG A 123 9.24 3.13 -3.09
C ARG A 123 9.39 2.99 -4.60
N ASP A 124 10.62 2.86 -5.09
CA ASP A 124 10.88 2.53 -6.50
C ASP A 124 10.27 1.17 -6.84
N TRP A 125 10.49 0.16 -5.99
CA TRP A 125 9.86 -1.15 -6.14
C TRP A 125 8.33 -1.08 -6.16
N VAL A 126 7.70 -0.28 -5.28
CA VAL A 126 6.24 -0.08 -5.29
C VAL A 126 5.78 0.46 -6.64
N VAL A 127 6.46 1.48 -7.18
CA VAL A 127 6.11 2.06 -8.49
C VAL A 127 6.29 1.05 -9.62
N GLU A 128 7.33 0.21 -9.56
CA GLU A 128 7.53 -0.89 -10.51
C GLU A 128 6.39 -1.92 -10.45
N VAL A 129 5.97 -2.35 -9.26
CA VAL A 129 4.83 -3.26 -9.08
C VAL A 129 3.55 -2.66 -9.65
N ILE A 130 3.30 -1.36 -9.41
CA ILE A 130 2.13 -0.67 -9.97
C ILE A 130 2.16 -0.72 -11.50
N LYS A 131 3.27 -0.27 -12.11
CA LYS A 131 3.39 -0.10 -13.56
C LYS A 131 3.44 -1.42 -14.32
N ASP A 132 4.17 -2.39 -13.80
CA ASP A 132 4.52 -3.60 -14.54
C ASP A 132 3.54 -4.75 -14.23
N ILE A 133 2.79 -4.67 -13.12
CA ILE A 133 1.87 -5.72 -12.68
C ILE A 133 0.46 -5.18 -12.46
N LEU A 134 0.25 -4.22 -11.56
CA LEU A 134 -1.12 -3.88 -11.15
C LEU A 134 -1.90 -3.15 -12.25
N SER A 135 -1.31 -2.15 -12.89
CA SER A 135 -1.99 -1.37 -13.95
C SER A 135 -2.27 -2.19 -15.21
N PRO A 136 -1.35 -3.03 -15.74
CA PRO A 136 -1.64 -3.90 -16.89
C PRO A 136 -2.78 -4.89 -16.65
N TRP A 137 -2.98 -5.30 -15.38
CA TRP A 137 -4.07 -6.18 -14.97
C TRP A 137 -5.36 -5.43 -14.57
N GLY A 138 -5.37 -4.10 -14.67
CA GLY A 138 -6.52 -3.26 -14.33
C GLY A 138 -6.77 -3.09 -12.83
N TRP A 139 -5.79 -3.42 -11.99
CA TRP A 139 -5.89 -3.34 -10.53
C TRP A 139 -5.40 -2.02 -9.93
N ALA A 140 -4.77 -1.17 -10.74
CA ALA A 140 -4.32 0.17 -10.34
C ALA A 140 -4.46 1.19 -11.49
N ASP A 141 -4.67 2.46 -11.14
CA ASP A 141 -4.74 3.56 -12.11
C ASP A 141 -3.42 3.69 -12.89
N ALA A 142 -3.49 3.52 -14.21
CA ALA A 142 -2.34 3.52 -15.10
C ALA A 142 -1.59 4.86 -15.17
N ARG A 143 -2.19 5.95 -14.67
CA ARG A 143 -1.54 7.27 -14.60
C ARG A 143 -0.49 7.35 -13.48
N ILE A 144 -0.48 6.41 -12.54
CA ILE A 144 0.52 6.32 -11.48
C ILE A 144 1.83 5.82 -12.08
N THR A 145 2.69 6.75 -12.46
CA THR A 145 3.95 6.45 -13.17
C THR A 145 5.20 6.79 -12.36
N THR A 146 5.06 7.49 -11.24
CA THR A 146 6.16 7.97 -10.40
C THR A 146 5.82 7.93 -8.92
N GLN A 147 6.83 8.01 -8.05
CA GLN A 147 6.60 8.21 -6.62
C GLN A 147 5.84 9.53 -6.37
N HIS A 148 6.16 10.56 -7.15
CA HIS A 148 5.58 11.90 -6.99
C HIS A 148 4.07 11.94 -7.16
N SER A 149 3.49 11.11 -8.05
CA SER A 149 2.04 11.05 -8.24
C SER A 149 1.27 10.57 -7.01
N LEU A 150 1.93 9.90 -6.05
CA LEU A 150 1.28 9.40 -4.83
C LEU A 150 1.44 10.36 -3.64
N LEU A 151 2.47 11.22 -3.65
CA LEU A 151 2.86 12.02 -2.49
C LEU A 151 1.76 12.97 -1.96
N PRO A 152 0.98 13.69 -2.81
CA PRO A 152 -0.07 14.56 -2.31
C PRO A 152 -1.10 13.81 -1.45
N SER A 153 -1.63 12.69 -1.94
CA SER A 153 -2.59 11.88 -1.20
C SER A 153 -1.97 11.15 -0.01
N LEU A 154 -0.71 10.71 -0.12
CA LEU A 154 0.01 10.11 1.01
C LEU A 154 0.20 11.11 2.16
N ARG A 155 0.45 12.39 1.88
CA ARG A 155 0.51 13.46 2.90
C ARG A 155 -0.82 13.67 3.60
N LEU A 156 -1.92 13.62 2.87
CA LEU A 156 -3.26 13.68 3.47
C LEU A 156 -3.51 12.48 4.40
N ALA A 157 -3.14 11.27 3.95
CA ALA A 157 -3.28 10.05 4.73
C ALA A 157 -2.41 10.05 6.00
N SER A 158 -1.15 10.50 5.91
CA SER A 158 -0.22 10.55 7.03
C SER A 158 -0.70 11.53 8.10
N GLN A 159 -1.12 12.73 7.69
CA GLN A 159 -1.64 13.75 8.61
C GLN A 159 -2.91 13.28 9.32
N ALA A 160 -3.86 12.70 8.58
CA ALA A 160 -5.09 12.16 9.16
C ALA A 160 -4.80 11.05 10.17
N SER A 161 -3.94 10.10 9.80
CA SER A 161 -3.53 8.98 10.66
C SER A 161 -2.80 9.44 11.92
N ALA A 162 -1.89 10.40 11.80
CA ALA A 162 -1.17 10.94 12.94
C ALA A 162 -2.08 11.71 13.90
N ASN A 163 -3.00 12.53 13.38
CA ASN A 163 -3.99 13.24 14.20
C ASN A 163 -4.88 12.26 14.97
N ALA A 164 -5.42 11.24 14.29
CA ALA A 164 -6.23 10.21 14.93
C ALA A 164 -5.43 9.43 15.99
N ARG A 165 -4.18 9.09 15.68
CA ARG A 165 -3.25 8.44 16.63
C ARG A 165 -3.01 9.28 17.88
N GLN A 166 -2.80 10.58 17.72
CA GLN A 166 -2.58 11.50 18.83
C GLN A 166 -3.84 11.66 19.71
N GLN A 167 -5.01 11.77 19.08
CA GLN A 167 -6.30 11.94 19.74
C GLN A 167 -6.73 10.69 20.51
N HIS A 168 -6.60 9.51 19.89
CA HIS A 168 -7.10 8.26 20.46
C HIS A 168 -6.03 7.43 21.17
N LYS A 169 -4.76 7.87 21.16
CA LYS A 169 -3.61 7.16 21.76
C LYS A 169 -3.46 5.71 21.27
N ARG A 170 -3.88 5.42 20.03
CA ARG A 170 -3.77 4.12 19.37
C ARG A 170 -3.60 4.30 17.86
N SER A 171 -3.00 3.31 17.19
CA SER A 171 -2.83 3.34 15.73
C SER A 171 -4.19 3.28 15.02
N LEU A 172 -4.47 4.30 14.20
CA LEU A 172 -5.68 4.43 13.40
C LEU A 172 -5.30 4.87 11.98
N PRO A 173 -4.86 3.95 11.12
CA PRO A 173 -4.45 4.29 9.76
C PRO A 173 -5.65 4.71 8.91
N HIS A 174 -5.54 5.86 8.25
CA HIS A 174 -6.50 6.34 7.27
C HIS A 174 -6.04 5.98 5.85
N ILE A 175 -6.90 5.30 5.11
CA ILE A 175 -6.72 5.07 3.68
C ILE A 175 -7.62 6.04 2.93
N VAL A 176 -7.02 6.91 2.11
CA VAL A 176 -7.70 7.99 1.38
C VAL A 176 -7.78 7.71 -0.11
N ALA A 177 -8.65 8.41 -0.83
CA ALA A 177 -8.71 8.33 -2.28
C ALA A 177 -7.46 8.98 -2.91
N LEU A 178 -7.02 8.44 -4.05
CA LEU A 178 -5.96 9.04 -4.84
C LEU A 178 -6.46 10.31 -5.55
N GLU A 179 -5.66 11.37 -5.44
CA GLU A 179 -5.84 12.62 -6.16
C GLU A 179 -4.74 12.72 -7.21
N LEU A 180 -5.11 12.55 -8.48
CA LEU A 180 -4.22 12.80 -9.61
C LEU A 180 -4.55 14.16 -10.21
N PRO A 181 -3.54 14.95 -10.62
CA PRO A 181 -3.79 16.15 -11.40
C PRO A 181 -4.57 15.79 -12.68
N ALA A 182 -5.53 16.65 -13.03
CA ALA A 182 -6.39 16.51 -14.20
C ALA A 182 -5.61 16.56 -15.51
#